data_AF-A0A0D0BC56-F1
#
_entry.id   AF-A0A0D0BC56-F1
#
_cell.length_a   1.000
_cell.length_b   1.000
_cell.length_c   1.000
_cell.angle_alpha   90.00
_cell.angle_beta   90.00
_cell.angle_gamma   90.00
#
_symmetry.space_group_name_H-M   'P 1'
#
loop_
_entity.id
_entity.type
_entity.pdbx_description
1 polymer ?
#
loop_
_entity_poly.entity_id
_entity_poly.type
_entity_poly.pdbx_seq_one_letter_code
_entity_poly.pdbx_strand_id
1 'polypeptide(L)'
;CNIFIGDNGVPVLCDIGISQLPTPPDWTIPSDDGTRWMAPEVMDPRLMSGASIPEGQIAPMSDVYSFGMTMLEVYSGNIPFHSRRFYGAVVLDVIRGVRPPRPSKQTCPQLTDELWQIIQSCWAQDPFQRRESFFVVLSELH
;
A
#
# COMPACT_ATOMS: atom_id res chain seq x y z
N CYS A 1 2.55 -2.24 -7.92
CA CYS A 1 2.60 -0.92 -8.56
C CYS A 1 4.04 -0.70 -8.99
N ASN A 2 4.33 -0.69 -10.29
CA ASN A 2 5.70 -0.55 -10.79
C ASN A 2 5.91 0.90 -11.25
N ILE A 3 6.75 1.63 -10.52
CA ILE A 3 7.13 3.00 -10.84
C ILE A 3 8.53 2.97 -11.44
N PHE A 4 8.65 3.36 -12.71
CA PHE A 4 9.95 3.59 -13.35
C PHE A 4 10.27 5.07 -13.33
N ILE A 5 11.52 5.42 -13.06
CA ILE A 5 12.01 6.79 -13.18
C ILE A 5 12.61 6.92 -14.58
N GLY A 6 12.00 7.76 -15.43
CA GLY A 6 12.58 8.09 -16.74
C GLY A 6 13.82 8.96 -16.58
N ASP A 7 14.66 9.04 -17.60
CA ASP A 7 15.94 9.78 -17.61
C ASP A 7 15.80 11.30 -17.33
N ASN A 8 14.58 11.81 -17.30
CA ASN A 8 14.21 13.19 -16.96
C ASN A 8 13.71 13.37 -15.51
N GLY A 9 13.79 12.33 -14.66
CA GLY A 9 13.33 12.38 -13.28
C GLY A 9 11.81 12.38 -13.11
N VAL A 10 11.04 12.15 -14.18
CA VAL A 10 9.59 12.04 -14.11
C VAL A 10 9.22 10.59 -13.76
N PRO A 11 8.46 10.34 -12.68
CA PRO A 11 7.96 9.02 -12.38
C PRO A 11 6.90 8.62 -13.42
N VAL A 12 7.12 7.50 -14.10
CA VAL A 12 6.19 6.92 -15.07
C VAL A 12 5.59 5.67 -14.45
N LEU A 13 4.27 5.66 -14.32
CA LEU A 13 3.49 4.50 -13.89
C LEU A 13 3.45 3.49 -15.05
N CYS A 14 4.03 2.31 -14.87
CA CYS A 14 3.98 1.26 -15.89
C CYS A 14 3.69 -0.08 -15.22
N ASP A 15 2.39 -0.36 -14.99
CA ASP A 15 1.81 -1.70 -15.05
C ASP A 15 0.29 -1.63 -14.78
N ILE A 16 -0.51 -1.78 -15.84
CA ILE A 16 -1.98 -1.99 -15.75
C ILE A 16 -2.29 -3.46 -16.16
N GLY A 17 -1.41 -4.41 -15.83
CA GLY A 17 -1.38 -5.70 -16.52
C GLY A 17 -0.93 -6.91 -15.69
N ILE A 18 -1.47 -7.13 -14.49
CA ILE A 18 -1.48 -8.47 -13.88
C ILE A 18 -2.90 -8.79 -13.38
N SER A 19 -3.85 -8.82 -14.31
CA SER A 19 -5.14 -9.46 -14.09
C SER A 19 -4.99 -10.96 -14.30
N GLN A 20 -5.16 -11.70 -13.21
CA GLN A 20 -5.31 -13.16 -13.11
C GLN A 20 -4.03 -14.00 -13.29
N LEU A 21 -3.42 -14.37 -12.16
CA LEU A 21 -2.64 -15.60 -12.07
C LEU A 21 -3.44 -16.66 -11.28
N PRO A 22 -3.49 -17.92 -11.75
CA PRO A 22 -4.16 -19.00 -11.05
C PRO A 22 -3.47 -19.27 -9.70
N THR A 23 -4.29 -19.46 -8.68
CA THR A 23 -3.87 -19.74 -7.30
C THR A 23 -3.04 -21.04 -7.21
N PRO A 24 -1.77 -20.98 -6.76
CA PRO A 24 -1.10 -22.15 -6.22
C PRO A 24 -1.74 -22.52 -4.86
N PRO A 25 -1.61 -23.77 -4.39
CA PRO A 25 -2.22 -24.22 -3.14
C PRO A 25 -1.81 -23.38 -1.93
N ASP A 26 -2.79 -23.23 -1.02
CA ASP A 26 -3.04 -22.25 0.08
C ASP A 26 -1.90 -21.76 0.99
N TRP A 27 -0.65 -22.19 0.80
CA TRP A 27 0.48 -21.80 1.68
C TRP A 27 1.71 -21.32 0.93
N THR A 28 1.65 -21.29 -0.40
CA THR A 28 2.76 -20.81 -1.22
C THR A 28 2.59 -19.32 -1.47
N ILE A 29 2.92 -18.51 -0.46
CA ILE A 29 3.04 -17.06 -0.64
C ILE A 29 4.18 -16.84 -1.63
N PRO A 30 3.95 -16.27 -2.82
CA PRO A 30 5.01 -16.09 -3.79
C PRO A 30 6.09 -15.20 -3.16
N SER A 31 7.31 -15.73 -3.14
CA SER A 31 8.46 -14.96 -2.74
C SER A 31 8.64 -13.81 -3.75
N ASP A 32 8.39 -12.58 -3.30
CA ASP A 32 8.72 -11.31 -3.97
C ASP A 32 7.68 -10.66 -4.91
N ASP A 33 6.41 -11.08 -4.87
CA ASP A 33 5.37 -10.64 -5.83
C ASP A 33 4.62 -9.33 -5.52
N GLY A 34 5.09 -8.54 -4.56
CA GLY A 34 4.36 -7.34 -4.13
C GLY A 34 3.47 -7.52 -2.90
N THR A 35 3.52 -8.68 -2.22
CA THR A 35 2.81 -8.93 -0.94
C THR A 35 2.89 -7.78 0.07
N ARG A 36 4.04 -7.08 0.19
CA ARG A 36 4.24 -6.00 1.16
C ARG A 36 3.49 -4.71 0.83
N TRP A 37 3.01 -4.57 -0.40
CA TRP A 37 2.22 -3.45 -0.88
C TRP A 37 0.73 -3.81 -1.01
N MET A 38 0.36 -5.08 -0.88
CA MET A 38 -1.03 -5.53 -1.00
C MET A 38 -1.89 -5.03 0.18
N ALA A 39 -3.09 -4.57 -0.15
CA ALA A 39 -4.07 -4.12 0.82
C ALA A 39 -4.71 -5.29 1.59
N PRO A 40 -5.19 -5.06 2.83
CA PRO A 40 -5.72 -6.12 3.69
C PRO A 40 -6.92 -6.85 3.07
N GLU A 41 -7.80 -6.15 2.37
CA GLU A 41 -8.97 -6.72 1.69
C GLU A 41 -8.61 -7.62 0.50
N VAL A 42 -7.42 -7.44 -0.08
CA VAL A 42 -6.91 -8.32 -1.14
C VAL A 42 -6.37 -9.61 -0.54
N MET A 43 -5.76 -9.54 0.65
CA MET A 43 -5.25 -10.70 1.38
C MET A 43 -6.36 -11.51 2.05
N ASP A 44 -7.38 -10.85 2.58
CA ASP A 44 -8.52 -11.48 3.23
C ASP A 44 -9.84 -10.82 2.80
N PRO A 45 -10.54 -11.39 1.82
CA PRO A 45 -11.83 -10.89 1.35
C PRO A 45 -12.89 -10.81 2.45
N ARG A 46 -12.72 -11.50 3.59
CA ARG A 46 -13.67 -11.42 4.71
C ARG A 46 -13.65 -10.07 5.41
N LEU A 47 -12.56 -9.32 5.28
CA LEU A 47 -12.47 -7.94 5.77
C LEU A 47 -13.43 -7.00 5.03
N MET A 48 -14.03 -7.46 3.92
CA MET A 48 -15.05 -6.75 3.15
C MET A 48 -16.47 -7.19 3.50
N SER A 49 -16.66 -8.29 4.23
CA SER A 49 -17.98 -8.93 4.43
C SER A 49 -18.99 -8.11 5.24
N GLY A 50 -18.57 -7.04 5.90
CA GLY A 50 -19.45 -6.10 6.61
C GLY A 50 -19.73 -4.80 5.83
N ALA A 51 -19.08 -4.61 4.69
CA ALA A 51 -19.09 -3.38 3.93
C ALA A 51 -19.76 -3.63 2.56
N SER A 52 -20.88 -2.98 2.31
CA SER A 52 -21.54 -2.97 0.99
C SER A 52 -20.72 -2.13 0.01
N ILE A 53 -19.50 -2.56 -0.33
CA ILE A 53 -18.64 -1.87 -1.29
C ILE A 53 -19.13 -2.27 -2.69
N PRO A 54 -19.55 -1.32 -3.54
CA PRO A 54 -19.92 -1.62 -4.91
C PRO A 54 -18.77 -2.32 -5.62
N GLU A 55 -19.10 -3.41 -6.32
CA GLU A 55 -18.17 -4.13 -7.18
C GLU A 55 -17.51 -3.13 -8.14
N GLY A 56 -16.17 -3.01 -8.10
CA GLY A 56 -15.41 -2.02 -8.86
C GLY A 56 -14.82 -0.83 -8.07
N GLN A 57 -15.21 -0.61 -6.81
CA GLN A 57 -14.54 0.41 -5.96
C GLN A 57 -13.39 -0.14 -5.10
N ILE A 58 -13.30 -1.47 -4.98
CA ILE A 58 -12.29 -2.17 -4.18
C ILE A 58 -10.90 -1.93 -4.77
N ALA A 59 -10.72 -2.16 -6.07
CA ALA A 59 -9.43 -2.01 -6.74
C ALA A 59 -8.83 -0.60 -6.58
N PRO A 60 -9.56 0.50 -6.83
CA PRO A 60 -9.06 1.85 -6.55
C PRO A 60 -8.60 2.07 -5.09
N MET A 61 -9.32 1.54 -4.11
CA MET A 61 -8.95 1.69 -2.69
C MET A 61 -7.71 0.86 -2.34
N SER A 62 -7.59 -0.34 -2.91
CA SER A 62 -6.39 -1.17 -2.79
C SER A 62 -5.18 -0.54 -3.47
N ASP A 63 -5.36 0.17 -4.58
CA ASP A 63 -4.31 0.93 -5.25
C ASP A 63 -3.82 2.10 -4.38
N VAL A 64 -4.72 2.82 -3.71
CA VAL A 64 -4.37 3.89 -2.75
C VAL A 64 -3.51 3.33 -1.59
N TYR A 65 -3.82 2.14 -1.10
CA TYR A 65 -2.98 1.47 -0.10
C TYR A 65 -1.59 1.16 -0.63
N SER A 66 -1.53 0.56 -1.81
CA SER A 66 -0.27 0.23 -2.49
C SER A 66 0.57 1.48 -2.72
N PHE A 67 -0.08 2.60 -3.05
CA PHE A 67 0.57 3.90 -3.20
C PHE A 67 1.17 4.40 -1.88
N GLY A 68 0.45 4.31 -0.75
CA GLY A 68 0.99 4.67 0.57
C GLY A 68 2.25 3.86 0.94
N MET A 69 2.24 2.54 0.67
CA MET A 69 3.40 1.68 0.87
C MET A 69 4.58 2.06 -0.05
N THR A 70 4.28 2.43 -1.29
CA THR A 70 5.29 2.90 -2.26
C THR A 70 5.91 4.22 -1.84
N MET A 71 5.11 5.18 -1.35
CA MET A 71 5.62 6.44 -0.82
C MET A 71 6.57 6.20 0.35
N LEU A 72 6.21 5.33 1.30
CA LEU A 72 7.07 4.97 2.42
C LEU A 72 8.40 4.40 1.93
N GLU A 73 8.37 3.50 0.95
CA GLU A 73 9.56 2.91 0.37
C GLU A 73 10.47 3.96 -0.27
N VAL A 74 9.90 4.85 -1.09
CA VAL A 74 10.65 5.94 -1.75
C VAL A 74 11.32 6.85 -0.72
N TYR A 75 10.61 7.24 0.34
CA TYR A 75 11.15 8.14 1.35
C TYR A 75 12.15 7.47 2.29
N SER A 76 11.96 6.19 2.59
CA SER A 76 12.81 5.45 3.54
C SER A 76 13.97 4.71 2.89
N GLY A 77 13.94 4.50 1.57
CA GLY A 77 14.86 3.64 0.84
C GLY A 77 14.78 2.16 1.23
N ASN A 78 13.76 1.77 2.01
CA ASN A 78 13.58 0.42 2.51
C ASN A 78 12.21 -0.11 2.10
N ILE A 79 12.15 -1.40 1.75
CA ILE A 79 10.87 -2.05 1.47
C ILE A 79 9.91 -1.96 2.68
N PRO A 80 8.59 -1.88 2.48
CA PRO A 80 7.64 -1.89 3.58
C PRO A 80 7.78 -3.14 4.44
N PHE A 81 7.70 -2.97 5.76
CA PHE A 81 7.94 -4.04 6.73
C PHE A 81 9.33 -4.69 6.61
N HIS A 82 10.38 -3.95 6.24
CA HIS A 82 11.75 -4.48 6.08
C HIS A 82 12.29 -5.26 7.30
N SER A 83 11.78 -4.99 8.51
CA SER A 83 12.13 -5.74 9.73
C SER A 83 11.50 -7.13 9.83
N ARG A 84 10.50 -7.44 8.99
CA ARG A 84 9.83 -8.74 8.92
C ARG A 84 10.50 -9.61 7.87
N ARG A 85 11.18 -10.67 8.34
CA ARG A 85 11.84 -11.66 7.48
C ARG A 85 10.86 -12.51 6.67
N PHE A 86 9.74 -12.90 7.27
CA PHE A 86 8.78 -13.83 6.66
C PHE A 86 7.53 -13.11 6.18
N TYR A 87 7.10 -13.38 4.94
CA TYR A 87 5.90 -12.77 4.35
C TYR A 87 4.62 -13.12 5.13
N GLY A 88 4.50 -14.34 5.66
CA GLY A 88 3.36 -14.70 6.51
C GLY A 88 3.22 -13.79 7.74
N ALA A 89 4.32 -13.29 8.31
CA ALA A 89 4.26 -12.32 9.40
C ALA A 89 3.76 -10.95 8.92
N VAL A 90 4.12 -10.54 7.69
CA VAL A 90 3.62 -9.31 7.06
C VAL A 90 2.12 -9.43 6.82
N VAL A 91 1.65 -10.54 6.24
CA VAL A 91 0.22 -10.80 5.98
C VAL A 91 -0.59 -10.71 7.27
N LEU A 92 -0.11 -11.39 8.34
CA LEU A 92 -0.78 -11.34 9.65
C LEU A 92 -0.78 -9.93 10.25
N ASP A 93 0.33 -9.20 10.16
CA ASP A 93 0.43 -7.81 10.62
C ASP A 93 -0.57 -6.91 9.87
N VAL A 94 -0.60 -7.00 8.54
CA VAL A 94 -1.50 -6.20 7.68
C VAL A 94 -2.97 -6.48 7.99
N ILE A 95 -3.37 -7.75 8.07
CA ILE A 95 -4.74 -8.15 8.42
C ILE A 95 -5.15 -7.63 9.81
N ARG A 96 -4.20 -7.58 10.76
CA ARG A 96 -4.43 -7.08 12.12
C ARG A 96 -4.37 -5.56 12.25
N GLY A 97 -4.18 -4.82 11.16
CA GLY A 97 -4.08 -3.36 11.20
C GLY A 97 -2.71 -2.81 11.61
N VAL A 98 -1.69 -3.66 11.71
CA VAL A 98 -0.31 -3.21 11.95
C VAL A 98 0.23 -2.56 10.68
N ARG A 99 1.00 -1.49 10.86
CA ARG A 99 1.65 -0.73 9.77
C ARG A 99 3.14 -0.55 10.05
N PRO A 100 3.97 -0.28 9.03
CA PRO A 100 5.37 0.01 9.25
C PRO A 100 5.56 1.24 10.15
N PRO A 101 6.59 1.24 11.02
CA PRO A 101 6.88 2.40 11.84
C PRO A 101 7.36 3.57 10.98
N ARG A 102 7.14 4.79 11.45
CA ARG A 102 7.72 5.98 10.82
C ARG A 102 9.24 5.91 10.86
N PRO A 103 9.95 6.13 9.74
CA PRO A 103 11.39 6.30 9.75
C PRO A 103 11.82 7.45 10.67
N SER A 104 13.02 7.35 11.27
CA SER A 104 13.52 8.42 12.13
C SER A 104 13.73 9.72 11.35
N LYS A 105 13.53 10.87 12.00
CA LYS A 105 13.82 12.19 11.39
C LYS A 105 15.30 12.34 11.02
N GLN A 106 16.22 11.57 11.65
CA GLN A 106 17.64 11.58 11.27
C GLN A 106 17.90 10.85 9.95
N THR A 107 17.21 9.73 9.71
CA THR A 107 17.38 8.92 8.50
C THR A 107 16.58 9.46 7.31
N CYS A 108 15.43 10.07 7.57
CA CYS A 108 14.51 10.58 6.55
C CYS A 108 14.01 11.99 6.90
N PRO A 109 14.89 13.01 6.93
CA PRO A 109 14.50 14.38 7.27
C PRO A 109 13.49 14.99 6.29
N GLN A 110 13.47 14.53 5.04
CA GLN A 110 12.54 14.95 4.00
C GLN A 110 11.10 14.44 4.20
N LEU A 111 10.90 13.43 5.05
CA LEU A 111 9.58 12.90 5.37
C LEU A 111 8.94 13.77 6.46
N THR A 112 8.33 14.89 6.02
CA THR A 112 7.68 15.84 6.91
C THR A 112 6.48 15.23 7.64
N ASP A 113 5.97 15.93 8.65
CA ASP A 113 4.81 15.46 9.42
C ASP A 113 3.56 15.40 8.52
N GLU A 114 3.42 16.34 7.58
CA GLU A 114 2.34 16.40 6.59
C GLU A 114 2.40 15.22 5.61
N LEU A 115 3.57 14.95 5.02
CA LEU A 115 3.77 13.80 4.14
C LEU A 115 3.51 12.48 4.87
N TRP A 116 3.90 12.40 6.14
CA TRP A 116 3.61 11.24 6.96
C TRP A 116 2.10 11.05 7.16
N GLN A 117 1.34 12.11 7.43
CA GLN A 117 -0.13 12.02 7.51
C GLN A 117 -0.76 11.55 6.20
N ILE A 118 -0.27 12.03 5.05
CA ILE A 118 -0.74 11.57 3.74
C ILE A 118 -0.48 10.06 3.58
N ILE A 119 0.73 9.60 3.87
CA ILE A 119 1.05 8.17 3.82
C ILE A 119 0.15 7.37 4.76
N GLN A 120 -0.11 7.89 5.97
CA GLN A 120 -0.97 7.22 6.94
C GLN A 120 -2.42 7.09 6.46
N SER A 121 -2.91 8.10 5.76
CA SER A 121 -4.27 8.12 5.25
C SER A 121 -4.44 7.15 4.07
N CYS A 122 -3.40 7.01 3.23
CA CYS A 122 -3.38 6.07 2.12
C CYS A 122 -3.50 4.60 2.56
N TRP A 123 -3.03 4.22 3.75
CA TRP A 123 -3.04 2.81 4.21
C TRP A 123 -3.99 2.51 5.37
N ALA A 124 -5.02 3.34 5.60
CA ALA A 124 -6.02 3.06 6.62
C ALA A 124 -6.63 1.65 6.48
N GLN A 125 -7.00 1.02 7.59
CA GLN A 125 -7.50 -0.36 7.56
C GLN A 125 -8.80 -0.46 6.75
N ASP A 126 -9.71 0.48 6.97
CA ASP A 126 -10.96 0.60 6.23
C ASP A 126 -10.70 1.22 4.83
N PRO A 127 -11.05 0.51 3.74
CA PRO A 127 -10.97 1.05 2.38
C PRO A 127 -11.71 2.38 2.16
N PHE A 128 -12.84 2.62 2.85
CA PHE A 128 -13.60 3.86 2.67
C PHE A 128 -12.89 5.06 3.29
N GLN A 129 -12.28 4.89 4.46
CA GLN A 129 -11.49 5.94 5.11
C GLN A 129 -10.28 6.33 4.26
N ARG A 130 -9.65 5.36 3.58
CA ARG A 130 -8.56 5.64 2.62
C ARG A 130 -9.04 6.53 1.49
N ARG A 131 -10.18 6.19 0.89
CA ARG A 131 -10.76 6.94 -0.23
C ARG A 131 -11.04 8.38 0.15
N GLU A 132 -11.80 8.60 1.23
CA GLU A 132 -12.17 9.94 1.69
C GLU A 132 -10.92 10.79 1.93
N SER A 133 -9.94 10.23 2.64
CA SER A 133 -8.71 10.94 2.95
C SER A 133 -7.90 11.30 1.70
N PHE A 134 -7.79 10.37 0.73
CA PHE A 134 -7.07 10.62 -0.51
C PHE A 134 -7.74 11.71 -1.37
N PHE A 135 -9.07 11.73 -1.44
CA PHE A 135 -9.79 12.81 -2.14
C PHE A 135 -9.62 14.17 -1.46
N VAL A 136 -9.62 14.22 -0.13
CA VAL A 136 -9.35 15.46 0.62
C VAL A 136 -7.93 15.96 0.34
N VAL A 137 -6.93 15.09 0.44
CA VAL A 137 -5.52 15.45 0.15
C VAL A 137 -5.36 15.98 -1.28
N LEU A 138 -5.99 15.35 -2.27
CA LEU A 138 -5.94 15.85 -3.65
C LEU A 138 -6.66 17.20 -3.85
N SER A 139 -7.70 17.46 -3.06
CA SER A 139 -8.42 18.74 -3.12
C SER A 139 -7.66 19.90 -2.49
N GLU A 140 -6.75 19.62 -1.53
CA GLU A 140 -5.91 20.62 -0.87
C GLU A 140 -4.61 20.95 -1.65
N LEU A 141 -4.31 20.17 -2.70
CA LEU A 141 -3.15 20.37 -3.57
C LEU A 141 -3.42 21.28 -4.79
N HIS A 142 -4.59 21.94 -4.85
CA HIS A 142 -4.98 22.93 -5.86
C HIS A 142 -5.26 24.30 -5.21
#